data_AF-A0A7K3D0B6-F1
#
_entry.id   AF-A0A7K3D0B6-F1
#
_cell.length_a   1.000
_cell.length_b   1.000
_cell.length_c   1.000
_cell.angle_alpha   90.00
_cell.angle_beta   90.00
_cell.angle_gamma   90.00
#
_symmetry.space_group_name_H-M   'P 1'
#
loop_
_entity.id
_entity.type
_entity.pdbx_description
1 polymer ?
#
loop_
_entity_poly.entity_id
_entity_poly.type
_entity_poly.pdbx_seq_one_letter_code
_entity_poly.pdbx_strand_id
1 'polypeptide(L)'
;AATWYEKHDLSTTDMHPYVHSFTPAVDPPWQARTDFDTFRAIADRLSELAVDHLGVRKDVVATALQHDTPGEIAQPGGVALDWRKGECEPVPGRTMPNLAVVERDYTAIGAKFAALGPLVEQLGLPAKGIALHPDQEVDELRERNGVVRGGPADGRPALDTAVKAANTILALSGTTNGRLATQGFHTLEERTGQEMAHLAAEHEGKRITYADTQAAPVPVITSPEWSGSEAGGRRYTAFTLNTEHLKPWHTLTGRQHFFIDHDWMHELGEAMPVYRPPLDMNRLFGEPRFGPDGEREVTVRYLTPHNKWSIHSEYQDNLFMLSLSRGGQCIWMAPQDADAIGVKDNDWIEAVNRNGVVVARAIVSHRMPAGTVFMHHAQERTVNVPKTETTGRRGGIHNSLTRLILKPSHLIGGYAQLSWAFNYLGPTGNQRDEVTVIRRRSQEVTY
;
A
#
# COMPACT_ATOMS: atom_id res chain seq x y z
N ALA A 1 -4.72 -16.90 -11.94
CA ALA A 1 -5.82 -16.60 -11.01
C ALA A 1 -7.08 -16.30 -11.83
N ALA A 2 -8.25 -16.41 -11.22
CA ALA A 2 -9.50 -15.91 -11.80
C ALA A 2 -9.39 -14.41 -12.09
N THR A 3 -10.02 -13.96 -13.18
CA THR A 3 -10.12 -12.53 -13.46
C THR A 3 -11.11 -11.86 -12.48
N TRP A 4 -11.13 -10.54 -12.51
CA TRP A 4 -12.05 -9.70 -11.73
C TRP A 4 -13.52 -9.85 -12.17
N TYR A 5 -13.79 -10.47 -13.34
CA TYR A 5 -15.13 -10.82 -13.81
C TYR A 5 -15.54 -12.26 -13.46
N GLU A 6 -14.73 -12.98 -12.70
CA GLU A 6 -14.90 -14.41 -12.42
C GLU A 6 -14.83 -14.72 -10.91
N LYS A 7 -14.87 -13.67 -10.07
CA LYS A 7 -14.76 -13.83 -8.62
C LYS A 7 -15.66 -12.87 -7.85
N HIS A 8 -16.07 -13.30 -6.67
CA HIS A 8 -16.72 -12.46 -5.68
C HIS A 8 -15.68 -11.72 -4.86
N ASP A 9 -15.78 -10.40 -4.78
CA ASP A 9 -14.89 -9.56 -3.95
C ASP A 9 -15.53 -8.18 -3.74
N LEU A 10 -14.92 -7.32 -2.92
CA LEU A 10 -15.34 -5.94 -2.65
C LEU A 10 -14.31 -4.93 -3.19
N SER A 11 -14.75 -3.71 -3.47
CA SER A 11 -13.91 -2.60 -3.91
C SER A 11 -14.40 -1.26 -3.36
N THR A 12 -13.44 -0.44 -2.97
CA THR A 12 -13.60 0.93 -2.43
C THR A 12 -12.43 1.80 -2.88
N THR A 13 -12.58 3.12 -2.84
CA THR A 13 -11.52 4.08 -3.16
C THR A 13 -11.75 5.40 -2.43
N ASP A 14 -10.68 6.16 -2.18
CA ASP A 14 -10.74 7.52 -1.64
C ASP A 14 -11.54 8.51 -2.51
N MET A 15 -11.70 8.20 -3.81
CA MET A 15 -12.31 9.12 -4.78
C MET A 15 -13.82 9.31 -4.59
N HIS A 16 -14.51 8.38 -3.93
CA HIS A 16 -15.95 8.45 -3.72
C HIS A 16 -16.41 7.58 -2.52
N PRO A 17 -17.53 7.89 -1.86
CA PRO A 17 -17.95 7.23 -0.64
C PRO A 17 -18.79 5.97 -0.90
N TYR A 18 -18.46 5.16 -1.90
CA TYR A 18 -19.21 3.95 -2.26
C TYR A 18 -18.37 2.69 -2.06
N VAL A 19 -19.02 1.66 -1.53
CA VAL A 19 -18.56 0.27 -1.60
C VAL A 19 -19.36 -0.47 -2.67
N HIS A 20 -18.67 -1.23 -3.51
CA HIS A 20 -19.29 -2.04 -4.56
C HIS A 20 -18.59 -3.40 -4.67
N SER A 21 -19.24 -4.37 -5.33
CA SER A 21 -18.70 -5.72 -5.48
C SER A 21 -18.08 -5.98 -6.85
N PHE A 22 -17.14 -6.91 -6.90
CA PHE A 22 -16.92 -7.77 -8.07
C PHE A 22 -17.88 -8.97 -7.97
N THR A 23 -18.49 -9.35 -9.09
CA THR A 23 -19.42 -10.48 -9.20
C THR A 23 -19.02 -11.33 -10.41
N PRO A 24 -18.91 -12.66 -10.26
CA PRO A 24 -18.59 -13.54 -11.38
C PRO A 24 -19.71 -13.47 -12.44
N ALA A 25 -19.35 -13.13 -13.67
CA ALA A 25 -20.22 -13.26 -14.83
C ALA A 25 -20.30 -14.72 -15.30
N VAL A 26 -19.22 -15.47 -15.10
CA VAL A 26 -19.07 -16.90 -15.38
C VAL A 26 -18.11 -17.51 -14.35
N ASP A 27 -18.10 -18.84 -14.26
CA ASP A 27 -17.09 -19.55 -13.48
C ASP A 27 -15.68 -19.31 -14.07
N PRO A 28 -14.62 -19.29 -13.23
CA PRO A 28 -13.25 -19.17 -13.70
C PRO A 28 -12.93 -20.23 -14.78
N PRO A 29 -12.47 -19.83 -15.98
CA PRO A 29 -12.22 -20.76 -17.07
C PRO A 29 -11.00 -21.65 -16.79
N TRP A 30 -10.98 -22.81 -17.46
CA TRP A 30 -9.93 -23.83 -17.34
C TRP A 30 -9.74 -24.32 -15.89
N GLN A 31 -8.55 -24.11 -15.32
CA GLN A 31 -8.19 -24.47 -13.96
C GLN A 31 -7.89 -23.23 -13.12
N ALA A 32 -8.30 -22.05 -13.60
CA ALA A 32 -8.19 -20.83 -12.83
C ALA A 32 -9.01 -20.96 -11.54
N ARG A 33 -8.51 -20.34 -10.48
CA ARG A 33 -9.17 -20.27 -9.17
C ARG A 33 -9.10 -18.84 -8.67
N THR A 34 -10.08 -18.45 -7.86
CA THR A 34 -10.00 -17.20 -7.13
C THR A 34 -8.80 -17.22 -6.19
N ASP A 35 -8.28 -16.05 -5.83
CA ASP A 35 -7.17 -15.96 -4.87
C ASP A 35 -7.59 -16.56 -3.52
N PHE A 36 -8.83 -16.31 -3.11
CA PHE A 36 -9.44 -16.87 -1.90
C PHE A 36 -9.39 -18.40 -1.88
N ASP A 37 -9.90 -19.06 -2.92
CA ASP A 37 -9.92 -20.53 -3.02
C ASP A 37 -8.50 -21.11 -3.16
N THR A 38 -7.60 -20.37 -3.82
CA THR A 38 -6.21 -20.78 -3.96
C THR A 38 -5.51 -20.80 -2.61
N PHE A 39 -5.60 -19.72 -1.83
CA PHE A 39 -5.01 -19.66 -0.49
C PHE A 39 -5.70 -20.61 0.49
N ARG A 40 -7.00 -20.82 0.35
CA ARG A 40 -7.73 -21.85 1.11
C ARG A 40 -7.14 -23.24 0.88
N ALA A 41 -6.99 -23.64 -0.38
CA ALA A 41 -6.43 -24.95 -0.74
C ALA A 41 -4.98 -25.11 -0.25
N ILE A 42 -4.17 -24.04 -0.32
CA ILE A 42 -2.82 -24.03 0.24
C ILE A 42 -2.85 -24.21 1.76
N ALA A 43 -3.72 -23.49 2.47
CA ALA A 43 -3.88 -23.57 3.92
C ALA A 43 -4.28 -24.98 4.39
N ASP A 44 -5.23 -25.61 3.69
CA ASP A 44 -5.65 -26.98 3.97
C ASP A 44 -4.50 -27.97 3.75
N ARG A 45 -3.83 -27.90 2.59
CA ARG A 45 -2.71 -28.80 2.29
C ARG A 45 -1.52 -28.59 3.23
N LEU A 46 -1.23 -27.34 3.60
CA LEU A 46 -0.22 -27.02 4.61
C LEU A 46 -0.55 -27.68 5.94
N SER A 47 -1.81 -27.64 6.35
CA SER A 47 -2.27 -28.19 7.64
C SER A 47 -2.11 -29.71 7.70
N GLU A 48 -2.44 -30.41 6.62
CA GLU A 48 -2.22 -31.85 6.49
C GLU A 48 -0.73 -32.20 6.63
N LEU A 49 0.14 -31.50 5.90
CA LEU A 49 1.58 -31.74 5.92
C LEU A 49 2.25 -31.31 7.24
N ALA A 50 1.63 -30.40 7.99
CA ALA A 50 2.16 -29.90 9.24
C ALA A 50 2.05 -30.90 10.40
N VAL A 51 1.21 -31.93 10.29
CA VAL A 51 0.99 -32.93 11.37
C VAL A 51 2.30 -33.58 11.80
N ASP A 52 3.11 -34.02 10.84
CA ASP A 52 4.33 -34.78 11.13
C ASP A 52 5.55 -33.88 11.43
N HIS A 53 5.48 -32.58 11.12
CA HIS A 53 6.66 -31.70 11.10
C HIS A 53 6.55 -30.50 12.05
N LEU A 54 5.36 -29.91 12.22
CA LEU A 54 5.18 -28.63 12.90
C LEU A 54 4.25 -28.70 14.11
N GLY A 55 3.08 -29.33 14.05
CA GLY A 55 2.17 -29.35 15.20
C GLY A 55 1.87 -27.95 15.77
N VAL A 56 1.80 -27.85 17.11
CA VAL A 56 1.69 -26.56 17.83
C VAL A 56 3.09 -26.02 18.16
N ARG A 57 3.30 -24.74 17.90
CA ARG A 57 4.56 -24.02 18.15
C ARG A 57 4.32 -22.70 18.87
N LYS A 58 5.31 -22.27 19.65
CA LYS A 58 5.38 -20.95 20.28
C LYS A 58 6.41 -20.12 19.52
N ASP A 59 5.94 -19.05 18.90
CA ASP A 59 6.74 -18.15 18.08
C ASP A 59 7.02 -16.86 18.86
N VAL A 60 8.26 -16.38 18.85
CA VAL A 60 8.63 -15.10 19.48
C VAL A 60 8.59 -14.02 18.41
N VAL A 61 7.56 -13.19 18.45
CA VAL A 61 7.32 -12.14 17.46
C VAL A 61 7.78 -10.80 18.00
N ALA A 62 8.70 -10.17 17.28
CA ALA A 62 9.10 -8.79 17.52
C ALA A 62 8.17 -7.83 16.76
N THR A 63 7.61 -6.85 17.44
CA THR A 63 6.73 -5.84 16.86
C THR A 63 7.25 -4.45 17.20
N ALA A 64 7.34 -3.57 16.20
CA ALA A 64 7.74 -2.19 16.40
C ALA A 64 6.77 -1.45 17.35
N LEU A 65 7.22 -0.32 17.89
CA LEU A 65 6.39 0.57 18.70
C LEU A 65 5.31 1.18 17.80
N GLN A 66 4.05 0.91 18.11
CA GLN A 66 2.93 1.17 17.21
C GLN A 66 2.27 2.53 17.44
N HIS A 67 1.99 3.27 16.37
CA HIS A 67 1.09 4.42 16.40
C HIS A 67 -0.33 4.00 16.80
N ASP A 68 -1.10 4.90 17.41
CA ASP A 68 -2.45 4.66 17.90
C ASP A 68 -2.53 3.58 19.00
N THR A 69 -1.40 3.31 19.64
CA THR A 69 -1.28 2.42 20.81
C THR A 69 -0.48 3.12 21.91
N PRO A 70 -0.52 2.64 23.16
CA PRO A 70 0.36 3.17 24.21
C PRO A 70 1.86 3.13 23.86
N GLY A 71 2.28 2.30 22.90
CA GLY A 71 3.66 2.22 22.44
C GLY A 71 4.15 3.47 21.71
N GLU A 72 3.27 4.34 21.23
CA GLU A 72 3.68 5.55 20.49
C GLU A 72 4.37 6.59 21.37
N ILE A 73 4.15 6.55 22.69
CA ILE A 73 4.78 7.46 23.66
C ILE A 73 5.91 6.78 24.46
N ALA A 74 6.41 5.66 23.94
CA ALA A 74 7.44 4.85 24.59
C ALA A 74 8.77 5.60 24.82
N GLN A 75 9.13 6.51 23.92
CA GLN A 75 10.38 7.28 23.95
C GLN A 75 10.09 8.79 24.01
N PRO A 76 9.78 9.33 25.21
CA PRO A 76 9.41 10.73 25.36
C PRO A 76 10.60 11.66 25.10
N GLY A 77 10.30 12.90 24.68
CA GLY A 77 11.30 13.96 24.49
C GLY A 77 12.07 13.91 23.17
N GLY A 78 11.78 12.94 22.30
CA GLY A 78 12.37 12.88 20.96
C GLY A 78 13.86 12.51 20.93
N VAL A 79 14.38 11.98 22.05
CA VAL A 79 15.79 11.63 22.21
C VAL A 79 16.05 10.21 21.68
N ALA A 80 16.99 10.07 20.75
CA ALA A 80 17.28 8.80 20.09
C ALA A 80 18.41 8.03 20.80
N LEU A 81 18.06 7.22 21.80
CA LEU A 81 19.01 6.38 22.56
C LEU A 81 19.09 4.95 22.01
N ASP A 82 20.30 4.42 21.82
CA ASP A 82 20.57 3.04 21.38
C ASP A 82 21.08 2.16 22.53
N TRP A 83 20.22 1.24 22.98
CA TRP A 83 20.54 0.28 24.04
C TRP A 83 21.75 -0.61 23.69
N ARG A 84 22.04 -0.86 22.40
CA ARG A 84 23.22 -1.66 22.00
C ARG A 84 24.53 -0.95 22.27
N LYS A 85 24.50 0.37 22.40
CA LYS A 85 25.64 1.22 22.76
C LYS A 85 25.72 1.50 24.27
N GLY A 86 24.77 0.97 25.06
CA GLY A 86 24.68 1.24 26.50
C GLY A 86 24.13 2.62 26.84
N GLU A 87 23.44 3.28 25.90
CA GLU A 87 22.84 4.61 26.12
C GLU A 87 21.51 4.53 26.90
N CYS A 88 20.87 3.36 26.94
CA CYS A 88 19.69 3.05 27.73
C CYS A 88 19.56 1.54 27.98
N GLU A 89 18.69 1.15 28.91
CA GLU A 89 18.37 -0.26 29.17
C GLU A 89 17.52 -0.87 28.03
N PRO A 90 17.74 -2.12 27.62
CA PRO A 90 16.92 -2.80 26.61
C PRO A 90 15.59 -3.31 27.22
N VAL A 91 14.54 -2.51 27.10
CA VAL A 91 13.20 -2.80 27.65
C VAL A 91 12.20 -3.02 26.50
N PRO A 92 11.70 -4.25 26.30
CA PRO A 92 10.70 -4.56 25.27
C PRO A 92 9.48 -3.64 25.33
N GLY A 93 9.07 -3.11 24.17
CA GLY A 93 7.93 -2.20 24.08
C GLY A 93 8.23 -0.78 24.57
N ARG A 94 9.49 -0.45 24.91
CA ARG A 94 9.92 0.91 25.28
C ARG A 94 11.14 1.38 24.50
N THR A 95 12.29 0.75 24.72
CA THR A 95 13.57 1.11 24.08
C THR A 95 13.98 0.11 23.00
N MET A 96 13.24 -1.00 22.87
CA MET A 96 13.37 -1.98 21.80
C MET A 96 11.97 -2.47 21.36
N PRO A 97 11.84 -3.25 20.26
CA PRO A 97 10.56 -3.80 19.85
C PRO A 97 9.84 -4.56 20.97
N ASN A 98 8.50 -4.53 20.96
CA ASN A 98 7.72 -5.42 21.81
C ASN A 98 8.01 -6.88 21.41
N LEU A 99 8.16 -7.76 22.40
CA LEU A 99 8.40 -9.19 22.18
C LEU A 99 7.23 -9.98 22.75
N ALA A 100 6.45 -10.61 21.88
CA ALA A 100 5.28 -11.40 22.27
C ALA A 100 5.46 -12.87 21.88
N VAL A 101 4.97 -13.78 22.71
CA VAL A 101 4.88 -15.20 22.37
C VAL A 101 3.52 -15.46 21.72
N VAL A 102 3.52 -15.90 20.47
CA VAL A 102 2.32 -16.25 19.70
C VAL A 102 2.27 -17.76 19.54
N GLU A 103 1.18 -18.38 20.00
CA GLU A 103 0.95 -19.80 19.76
C GLU A 103 0.36 -20.00 18.35
N ARG A 104 1.00 -20.88 17.57
CA ARG A 104 0.59 -21.25 16.22
C ARG A 104 0.37 -22.76 16.17
N ASP A 105 -0.89 -23.15 16.02
CA ASP A 105 -1.24 -24.51 15.65
C ASP A 105 -1.23 -24.63 14.12
N TYR A 106 -0.14 -25.19 13.58
CA TYR A 106 0.04 -25.33 12.14
C TYR A 106 -0.90 -26.38 11.53
N THR A 107 -1.38 -27.33 12.32
CA THR A 107 -2.31 -28.39 11.87
C THR A 107 -3.75 -27.87 11.74
N ALA A 108 -4.02 -26.68 12.27
CA ALA A 108 -5.33 -26.05 12.24
C ALA A 108 -5.42 -24.82 11.33
N ILE A 109 -4.38 -24.50 10.53
CA ILE A 109 -4.36 -23.29 9.68
C ILE A 109 -5.53 -23.28 8.70
N GLY A 110 -5.80 -24.40 8.04
CA GLY A 110 -6.94 -24.62 7.16
C GLY A 110 -8.24 -24.36 7.91
N ALA A 111 -8.51 -25.10 8.98
CA ALA A 111 -9.73 -24.89 9.79
C ALA A 111 -9.92 -23.44 10.27
N LYS A 112 -8.84 -22.76 10.68
CA LYS A 112 -8.86 -21.35 11.12
C LYS A 112 -9.07 -20.36 9.97
N PHE A 113 -8.60 -20.66 8.76
CA PHE A 113 -8.81 -19.80 7.58
C PHE A 113 -10.29 -19.65 7.21
N ALA A 114 -11.10 -20.70 7.38
CA ALA A 114 -12.54 -20.67 7.05
C ALA A 114 -13.44 -20.33 8.25
N ALA A 115 -12.91 -19.68 9.28
CA ALA A 115 -13.68 -19.34 10.47
C ALA A 115 -13.31 -17.97 11.02
N LEU A 116 -14.31 -17.23 11.50
CA LEU A 116 -14.05 -16.02 12.25
C LEU A 116 -13.51 -16.39 13.64
N GLY A 117 -12.23 -16.08 13.89
CA GLY A 117 -11.56 -16.39 15.15
C GLY A 117 -12.22 -15.73 16.37
N PRO A 118 -12.00 -16.27 17.59
CA PRO A 118 -12.70 -15.80 18.81
C PRO A 118 -12.18 -14.47 19.36
N LEU A 119 -10.98 -14.02 18.94
CA LEU A 119 -10.38 -12.78 19.47
C LEU A 119 -11.20 -11.53 19.14
N VAL A 120 -12.02 -11.57 18.08
CA VAL A 120 -12.91 -10.46 17.72
C VAL A 120 -13.93 -10.14 18.81
N GLU A 121 -14.43 -11.15 19.52
CA GLU A 121 -15.34 -10.98 20.67
C GLU A 121 -14.55 -10.74 21.97
N GLN A 122 -13.40 -11.40 22.13
CA GLN A 122 -12.63 -11.35 23.37
C GLN A 122 -11.86 -10.04 23.56
N LEU A 123 -11.30 -9.50 22.48
CA LEU A 123 -10.42 -8.33 22.49
C LEU A 123 -11.03 -7.12 21.78
N GLY A 124 -12.03 -7.32 20.91
CA GLY A 124 -12.54 -6.30 20.02
C GLY A 124 -11.66 -6.07 18.80
N LEU A 125 -12.00 -5.04 18.03
CA LEU A 125 -11.33 -4.63 16.80
C LEU A 125 -10.68 -3.25 17.00
N PRO A 126 -9.34 -3.15 17.03
CA PRO A 126 -8.69 -1.87 17.17
C PRO A 126 -8.92 -1.01 15.92
N ALA A 127 -9.34 0.22 16.12
CA ALA A 127 -9.60 1.20 15.08
C ALA A 127 -9.06 2.58 15.51
N LYS A 128 -7.86 2.94 15.03
CA LYS A 128 -7.23 4.25 15.26
C LYS A 128 -7.36 4.77 16.70
N GLY A 129 -6.89 3.98 17.65
CA GLY A 129 -6.84 4.35 19.06
C GLY A 129 -8.11 4.09 19.87
N ILE A 130 -9.19 3.62 19.26
CA ILE A 130 -10.33 3.04 19.97
C ILE A 130 -10.45 1.54 19.65
N ALA A 131 -11.35 0.84 20.34
CA ALA A 131 -11.71 -0.54 20.03
C ALA A 131 -13.21 -0.63 19.77
N LEU A 132 -13.59 -1.31 18.70
CA LEU A 132 -14.97 -1.68 18.41
C LEU A 132 -15.26 -3.07 18.96
N HIS A 133 -16.46 -3.29 19.48
CA HIS A 133 -16.89 -4.55 20.08
C HIS A 133 -18.06 -5.14 19.29
N PRO A 134 -17.78 -6.05 18.35
CA PRO A 134 -18.77 -6.65 17.45
C PRO A 134 -19.41 -7.90 18.05
N ASP A 135 -20.10 -7.77 19.17
CA ASP A 135 -20.83 -8.87 19.81
C ASP A 135 -22.05 -9.30 18.97
N GLN A 136 -22.95 -8.36 18.68
CA GLN A 136 -24.17 -8.62 17.92
C GLN A 136 -23.87 -9.07 16.49
N GLU A 137 -22.85 -8.49 15.86
CA GLU A 137 -22.45 -8.83 14.49
C GLU A 137 -21.94 -10.24 14.38
N VAL A 138 -21.25 -10.75 15.41
CA VAL A 138 -20.75 -12.12 15.37
C VAL A 138 -21.93 -13.10 15.44
N ASP A 139 -22.96 -12.81 16.24
CA ASP A 139 -24.21 -13.59 16.24
C ASP A 139 -24.95 -13.50 14.89
N GLU A 140 -25.10 -12.31 14.33
CA GLU A 140 -25.69 -12.12 12.99
C GLU A 140 -24.92 -12.91 11.92
N LEU A 141 -23.58 -12.97 12.03
CA LEU A 141 -22.74 -13.75 11.12
C LEU A 141 -22.90 -15.27 11.33
N ARG A 142 -23.14 -15.76 12.56
CA ARG A 142 -23.48 -17.17 12.79
C ARG A 142 -24.77 -17.55 12.07
N GLU A 143 -25.77 -16.67 12.10
CA GLU A 143 -27.04 -16.88 11.41
C GLU A 143 -26.88 -16.80 9.89
N ARG A 144 -26.20 -15.75 9.40
CA ARG A 144 -26.08 -15.47 7.96
C ARG A 144 -25.12 -16.41 7.24
N ASN A 145 -23.92 -16.62 7.79
CA ASN A 145 -22.88 -17.42 7.16
C ASN A 145 -22.98 -18.90 7.54
N GLY A 146 -23.76 -19.22 8.57
CA GLY A 146 -23.72 -20.51 9.25
C GLY A 146 -22.51 -20.64 10.17
N VAL A 147 -22.46 -21.75 10.88
CA VAL A 147 -21.37 -22.10 11.79
C VAL A 147 -20.54 -23.27 11.26
N VAL A 148 -19.25 -23.24 11.55
CA VAL A 148 -18.36 -24.40 11.35
C VAL A 148 -18.82 -25.56 12.24
N ARG A 149 -18.79 -26.77 11.71
CA ARG A 149 -19.19 -28.00 12.40
C ARG A 149 -17.98 -28.91 12.61
N GLY A 150 -17.62 -29.13 13.88
CA GLY A 150 -16.50 -29.94 14.32
C GLY A 150 -15.13 -29.27 14.13
N GLY A 151 -14.10 -29.95 14.66
CA GLY A 151 -12.72 -29.48 14.57
C GLY A 151 -12.39 -28.28 15.47
N PRO A 152 -11.21 -27.65 15.27
CA PRO A 152 -10.69 -26.62 16.18
C PRO A 152 -11.42 -25.27 16.11
N ALA A 153 -12.33 -25.09 15.15
CA ALA A 153 -13.13 -23.88 14.96
C ALA A 153 -14.64 -24.14 15.10
N ASP A 154 -15.03 -25.25 15.75
CA ASP A 154 -16.43 -25.62 15.95
C ASP A 154 -17.27 -24.48 16.57
N GLY A 155 -18.46 -24.25 16.03
CA GLY A 155 -19.39 -23.21 16.48
C GLY A 155 -19.00 -21.77 16.10
N ARG A 156 -17.86 -21.54 15.45
CA ARG A 156 -17.46 -20.21 14.95
C ARG A 156 -18.22 -19.85 13.66
N PRO A 157 -18.48 -18.56 13.38
CA PRO A 157 -19.04 -18.14 12.09
C PRO A 157 -18.16 -18.62 10.92
N ALA A 158 -18.79 -19.18 9.90
CA ALA A 158 -18.09 -19.70 8.73
C ALA A 158 -17.62 -18.58 7.80
N LEU A 159 -16.40 -18.74 7.28
CA LEU A 159 -15.74 -17.91 6.26
C LEU A 159 -15.21 -18.80 5.13
N ASP A 160 -15.95 -19.83 4.74
CA ASP A 160 -15.54 -20.83 3.73
C ASP A 160 -15.79 -20.41 2.29
N THR A 161 -16.42 -19.25 2.06
CA THR A 161 -16.61 -18.66 0.73
C THR A 161 -16.26 -17.18 0.72
N ALA A 162 -15.87 -16.67 -0.45
CA ALA A 162 -15.55 -15.24 -0.62
C ALA A 162 -16.73 -14.31 -0.26
N VAL A 163 -17.97 -14.73 -0.52
CA VAL A 163 -19.18 -13.96 -0.14
C VAL A 163 -19.34 -13.87 1.38
N LYS A 164 -19.08 -14.97 2.11
CA LYS A 164 -19.12 -14.97 3.58
C LYS A 164 -18.00 -14.12 4.17
N ALA A 165 -16.80 -14.16 3.57
CA ALA A 165 -15.69 -13.28 3.92
C ALA A 165 -16.05 -11.80 3.68
N ALA A 166 -16.62 -11.46 2.51
CA ALA A 166 -17.09 -10.12 2.18
C ALA A 166 -18.17 -9.62 3.16
N ASN A 167 -19.17 -10.44 3.46
CA ASN A 167 -20.19 -10.11 4.48
C ASN A 167 -19.59 -9.89 5.87
N THR A 168 -18.51 -10.61 6.20
CA THR A 168 -17.81 -10.43 7.48
C THR A 168 -17.05 -9.10 7.51
N ILE A 169 -16.37 -8.72 6.42
CA ILE A 169 -15.74 -7.40 6.30
C ILE A 169 -16.78 -6.30 6.49
N LEU A 170 -17.93 -6.40 5.82
CA LEU A 170 -19.00 -5.41 5.89
C LEU A 170 -19.70 -5.37 7.27
N ALA A 171 -19.87 -6.52 7.91
CA ALA A 171 -20.46 -6.58 9.25
C ALA A 171 -19.55 -5.93 10.30
N LEU A 172 -18.22 -6.10 10.17
CA LEU A 172 -17.24 -5.72 11.18
C LEU A 172 -16.62 -4.32 11.00
N SER A 173 -16.96 -3.58 9.94
CA SER A 173 -16.50 -2.19 9.75
C SER A 173 -17.58 -1.18 10.10
N GLY A 174 -17.22 -0.15 10.87
CA GLY A 174 -18.10 0.99 11.13
C GLY A 174 -18.48 1.78 9.88
N THR A 175 -17.74 1.66 8.77
CA THR A 175 -18.14 2.31 7.50
C THR A 175 -19.33 1.63 6.82
N THR A 176 -19.68 0.41 7.23
CA THR A 176 -20.70 -0.42 6.57
C THR A 176 -21.72 -1.03 7.55
N ASN A 177 -21.46 -0.89 8.84
CA ASN A 177 -22.36 -1.21 9.93
C ASN A 177 -22.55 0.01 10.84
N GLY A 178 -23.77 0.55 10.84
CA GLY A 178 -24.10 1.76 11.60
C GLY A 178 -24.04 1.58 13.12
N ARG A 179 -24.28 0.39 13.65
CA ARG A 179 -24.19 0.15 15.11
C ARG A 179 -22.75 0.24 15.57
N LEU A 180 -21.83 -0.36 14.83
CA LEU A 180 -20.39 -0.24 15.11
C LEU A 180 -19.89 1.19 14.91
N ALA A 181 -20.41 1.90 13.90
CA ALA A 181 -20.10 3.32 13.70
C ALA A 181 -20.50 4.17 14.92
N THR A 182 -21.73 4.02 15.39
CA THR A 182 -22.29 4.73 16.55
C THR A 182 -21.56 4.34 17.84
N GLN A 183 -21.32 3.04 18.08
CA GLN A 183 -20.53 2.55 19.22
C GLN A 183 -19.12 3.13 19.21
N GLY A 184 -18.47 3.15 18.05
CA GLY A 184 -17.13 3.71 17.88
C GLY A 184 -17.10 5.19 18.19
N PHE A 185 -18.10 5.96 17.73
CA PHE A 185 -18.18 7.37 18.09
C PHE A 185 -18.39 7.56 19.59
N HIS A 186 -19.31 6.84 20.25
CA HIS A 186 -19.47 6.94 21.71
C HIS A 186 -18.15 6.66 22.46
N THR A 187 -17.41 5.63 22.05
CA THR A 187 -16.09 5.33 22.61
C THR A 187 -15.10 6.49 22.40
N LEU A 188 -15.16 7.14 21.24
CA LEU A 188 -14.35 8.32 20.94
C LEU A 188 -14.79 9.57 21.74
N GLU A 189 -16.10 9.74 21.99
CA GLU A 189 -16.65 10.81 22.84
C GLU A 189 -16.11 10.67 24.28
N GLU A 190 -16.11 9.46 24.84
CA GLU A 190 -15.57 9.20 26.18
C GLU A 190 -14.09 9.60 26.29
N ARG A 191 -13.31 9.38 25.22
CA ARG A 191 -11.88 9.69 25.18
C ARG A 191 -11.60 11.18 24.97
N THR A 192 -12.44 11.87 24.20
CA THR A 192 -12.19 13.26 23.78
C THR A 192 -13.02 14.30 24.54
N GLY A 193 -14.12 13.88 25.16
CA GLY A 193 -15.13 14.75 25.75
C GLY A 193 -15.93 15.57 24.73
N GLN A 194 -15.87 15.23 23.43
CA GLN A 194 -16.59 15.92 22.36
C GLN A 194 -17.74 15.06 21.86
N GLU A 195 -18.94 15.64 21.71
CA GLU A 195 -20.11 14.93 21.16
C GLU A 195 -19.97 14.73 19.64
N MET A 196 -20.02 13.47 19.19
CA MET A 196 -19.80 13.02 17.81
C MET A 196 -20.68 11.84 17.39
N ALA A 197 -21.35 11.14 18.30
CA ALA A 197 -22.18 9.97 17.97
C ALA A 197 -23.37 10.31 17.06
N HIS A 198 -23.85 11.56 17.13
CA HIS A 198 -24.87 12.09 16.20
C HIS A 198 -24.47 11.97 14.72
N LEU A 199 -23.17 11.86 14.40
CA LEU A 199 -22.67 11.70 13.03
C LEU A 199 -23.02 10.35 12.39
N ALA A 200 -23.29 9.32 13.20
CA ALA A 200 -23.70 8.00 12.75
C ALA A 200 -25.10 7.57 13.22
N ALA A 201 -25.69 8.29 14.18
CA ALA A 201 -26.95 7.91 14.83
C ALA A 201 -28.11 7.67 13.85
N GLU A 202 -28.29 8.51 12.83
CA GLU A 202 -29.34 8.32 11.82
C GLU A 202 -29.18 7.03 10.98
N HIS A 203 -28.00 6.42 11.02
CA HIS A 203 -27.66 5.21 10.28
C HIS A 203 -27.43 4.01 11.20
N GLU A 204 -27.68 4.10 12.51
CA GLU A 204 -27.36 3.06 13.48
C GLU A 204 -27.96 1.68 13.12
N GLY A 205 -29.18 1.67 12.60
CA GLY A 205 -29.86 0.45 12.13
C GLY A 205 -29.40 -0.08 10.77
N LYS A 206 -28.54 0.65 10.04
CA LYS A 206 -28.10 0.29 8.69
C LYS A 206 -27.05 -0.82 8.76
N ARG A 207 -27.25 -1.87 7.95
CA ARG A 207 -26.29 -2.96 7.72
C ARG A 207 -26.13 -3.14 6.23
N ILE A 208 -24.93 -2.86 5.71
CA ILE A 208 -24.62 -3.11 4.31
C ILE A 208 -24.19 -4.56 4.16
N THR A 209 -24.77 -5.28 3.21
CA THR A 209 -24.42 -6.67 2.89
C THR A 209 -23.80 -6.76 1.51
N TYR A 210 -23.14 -7.89 1.23
CA TYR A 210 -22.59 -8.13 -0.10
C TYR A 210 -23.68 -8.08 -1.18
N ALA A 211 -24.87 -8.62 -0.89
CA ALA A 211 -26.00 -8.59 -1.81
C ALA A 211 -26.45 -7.15 -2.16
N ASP A 212 -26.40 -6.24 -1.18
CA ASP A 212 -26.70 -4.82 -1.44
C ASP A 212 -25.68 -4.22 -2.41
N THR A 213 -24.39 -4.53 -2.23
CA THR A 213 -23.31 -4.04 -3.11
C THR A 213 -23.34 -4.63 -4.52
N GLN A 214 -23.97 -5.80 -4.69
CA GLN A 214 -24.23 -6.38 -6.01
C GLN A 214 -25.40 -5.70 -6.70
N ALA A 215 -26.45 -5.33 -5.95
CA ALA A 215 -27.61 -4.66 -6.51
C ALA A 215 -27.26 -3.25 -7.01
N ALA A 216 -26.46 -2.50 -6.26
CA ALA A 216 -25.91 -1.20 -6.66
C ALA A 216 -24.71 -0.81 -5.77
N PRO A 217 -23.83 0.11 -6.20
CA PRO A 217 -22.87 0.75 -5.29
C PRO A 217 -23.58 1.39 -4.10
N VAL A 218 -23.14 1.08 -2.87
CA VAL A 218 -23.80 1.52 -1.64
C VAL A 218 -22.98 2.60 -0.96
N PRO A 219 -23.58 3.74 -0.58
CA PRO A 219 -22.87 4.78 0.15
C PRO A 219 -22.51 4.30 1.57
N VAL A 220 -21.26 4.54 1.97
CA VAL A 220 -20.74 4.20 3.30
C VAL A 220 -21.34 5.10 4.39
N ILE A 221 -21.06 4.74 5.65
CA ILE A 221 -21.51 5.42 6.86
C ILE A 221 -20.33 6.21 7.43
N THR A 222 -20.58 7.42 7.93
CA THR A 222 -19.59 8.20 8.67
C THR A 222 -19.10 7.38 9.86
N SER A 223 -17.77 7.24 10.01
CA SER A 223 -17.16 6.35 11.00
C SER A 223 -15.91 7.00 11.63
N PRO A 224 -15.63 6.75 12.92
CA PRO A 224 -14.40 7.22 13.59
C PRO A 224 -13.12 6.57 13.03
N GLU A 225 -13.25 5.55 12.18
CA GLU A 225 -12.15 4.99 11.38
C GLU A 225 -11.53 6.02 10.43
N TRP A 226 -12.26 7.09 10.10
CA TRP A 226 -11.83 8.16 9.19
C TRP A 226 -11.88 9.53 9.88
N SER A 227 -11.48 10.57 9.14
CA SER A 227 -11.41 11.93 9.67
C SER A 227 -12.43 12.88 9.06
N GLY A 228 -13.12 12.46 8.01
CA GLY A 228 -14.21 13.22 7.39
C GLY A 228 -15.59 12.77 7.84
N SER A 229 -16.62 13.37 7.24
CA SER A 229 -18.02 13.07 7.49
C SER A 229 -18.85 13.25 6.23
N GLU A 230 -19.79 12.34 6.02
CA GLU A 230 -20.87 12.37 5.03
C GLU A 230 -22.24 12.63 5.69
N ALA A 231 -22.26 12.82 7.01
CA ALA A 231 -23.47 13.06 7.78
C ALA A 231 -24.23 14.29 7.27
N GLY A 232 -25.57 14.23 7.30
CA GLY A 232 -26.43 15.29 6.79
C GLY A 232 -26.37 15.50 5.27
N GLY A 233 -25.86 14.52 4.51
CA GLY A 233 -25.83 14.55 3.05
C GLY A 233 -24.70 15.40 2.44
N ARG A 234 -23.71 15.79 3.26
CA ARG A 234 -22.52 16.50 2.76
C ARG A 234 -21.60 15.55 1.99
N ARG A 235 -20.71 16.12 1.16
CA ARG A 235 -19.61 15.36 0.56
C ARG A 235 -18.48 15.21 1.58
N TYR A 236 -17.83 14.03 1.58
CA TYR A 236 -16.67 13.77 2.42
C TYR A 236 -15.60 14.85 2.25
N THR A 237 -15.05 15.31 3.37
CA THR A 237 -13.89 16.19 3.42
C THR A 237 -13.00 15.70 4.54
N ALA A 238 -11.72 15.42 4.26
CA ALA A 238 -10.80 14.95 5.28
C ALA A 238 -10.68 15.97 6.43
N PHE A 239 -10.46 15.46 7.64
CA PHE A 239 -10.29 16.24 8.87
C PHE A 239 -11.50 17.05 9.35
N THR A 240 -12.71 16.87 8.80
CA THR A 240 -13.96 17.43 9.35
C THR A 240 -14.12 17.12 10.84
N LEU A 241 -13.87 15.88 11.29
CA LEU A 241 -13.93 15.54 12.71
C LEU A 241 -12.96 16.39 13.54
N ASN A 242 -11.80 16.69 12.99
CA ASN A 242 -10.77 17.45 13.69
C ASN A 242 -11.10 18.95 13.75
N THR A 243 -11.56 19.53 12.65
CA THR A 243 -11.79 20.98 12.54
C THR A 243 -13.16 21.41 13.04
N GLU A 244 -14.19 20.58 12.86
CA GLU A 244 -15.59 20.92 13.18
C GLU A 244 -16.06 20.26 14.49
N HIS A 245 -15.47 19.12 14.88
CA HIS A 245 -15.84 18.38 16.10
C HIS A 245 -14.70 18.29 17.14
N LEU A 246 -13.65 19.10 16.95
CA LEU A 246 -12.53 19.25 17.88
C LEU A 246 -11.81 17.94 18.25
N LYS A 247 -11.91 16.89 17.41
CA LYS A 247 -11.11 15.67 17.55
C LYS A 247 -9.62 16.02 17.40
N PRO A 248 -8.75 15.74 18.37
CA PRO A 248 -7.32 15.98 18.20
C PRO A 248 -6.75 15.22 17.00
N TRP A 249 -5.78 15.83 16.31
CA TRP A 249 -4.92 15.06 15.41
C TRP A 249 -4.06 14.12 16.25
N HIS A 250 -3.73 12.94 15.71
CA HIS A 250 -2.91 11.97 16.42
C HIS A 250 -1.43 12.36 16.28
N THR A 251 -1.10 13.52 16.83
CA THR A 251 0.24 14.11 16.86
C THR A 251 0.58 14.47 18.29
N LEU A 252 1.88 14.66 18.56
CA LEU A 252 2.38 15.05 19.89
C LEU A 252 1.63 16.25 20.49
N THR A 253 1.21 17.20 19.66
CA THR A 253 0.51 18.43 20.08
C THR A 253 -1.01 18.36 19.99
N GLY A 254 -1.56 17.25 19.47
CA GLY A 254 -2.98 17.14 19.15
C GLY A 254 -3.45 18.03 17.97
N ARG A 255 -2.52 18.64 17.23
CA ARG A 255 -2.74 19.65 16.18
C ARG A 255 -1.97 19.32 14.91
N GLN A 256 -2.26 20.05 13.83
CA GLN A 256 -1.39 20.06 12.65
C GLN A 256 0.02 20.51 13.08
N HIS A 257 1.00 19.61 12.94
CA HIS A 257 2.27 19.72 13.64
C HIS A 257 3.40 20.10 12.68
N PHE A 258 3.81 21.37 12.69
CA PHE A 258 4.83 21.90 11.77
C PHE A 258 6.27 21.78 12.30
N PHE A 259 6.44 21.77 13.62
CA PHE A 259 7.75 21.64 14.27
C PHE A 259 7.92 20.22 14.80
N ILE A 260 8.92 19.48 14.33
CA ILE A 260 9.16 18.10 14.75
C ILE A 260 10.41 18.03 15.63
N ASP A 261 10.17 17.96 16.93
CA ASP A 261 11.22 17.94 17.95
C ASP A 261 11.73 16.52 18.22
N HIS A 262 12.50 15.96 17.28
CA HIS A 262 13.15 14.66 17.41
C HIS A 262 14.60 14.78 16.96
N ASP A 263 15.54 14.13 17.66
CA ASP A 263 16.99 14.25 17.42
C ASP A 263 17.35 14.06 15.94
N TRP A 264 16.83 13.02 15.30
CA TRP A 264 17.10 12.75 13.88
C TRP A 264 16.54 13.83 12.95
N MET A 265 15.42 14.47 13.31
CA MET A 265 14.85 15.56 12.52
C MET A 265 15.71 16.82 12.66
N HIS A 266 16.24 17.09 13.84
CA HIS A 266 17.20 18.18 14.06
C HIS A 266 18.52 17.93 13.35
N GLU A 267 19.11 16.73 13.49
CA GLU A 267 20.37 16.35 12.85
C GLU A 267 20.28 16.46 11.33
N LEU A 268 19.17 16.00 10.75
CA LEU A 268 18.96 16.12 9.32
C LEU A 268 18.67 17.57 8.89
N GLY A 269 18.23 18.46 9.79
CA GLY A 269 17.79 19.82 9.48
C GLY A 269 16.37 19.89 8.90
N GLU A 270 15.48 19.03 9.38
CA GLU A 270 14.07 18.88 8.94
C GLU A 270 13.05 19.14 10.05
N ALA A 271 13.48 19.68 11.21
CA ALA A 271 12.59 20.03 12.31
C ALA A 271 11.48 21.02 11.90
N MET A 272 11.68 21.80 10.82
CA MET A 272 10.66 22.61 10.16
C MET A 272 10.70 22.35 8.64
N PRO A 273 9.63 22.65 7.88
CA PRO A 273 9.66 22.59 6.43
C PRO A 273 10.75 23.49 5.84
N VAL A 274 11.61 22.92 4.98
CA VAL A 274 12.71 23.63 4.30
C VAL A 274 12.83 23.17 2.85
N TYR A 275 13.42 24.01 2.00
CA TYR A 275 13.79 23.60 0.65
C TYR A 275 14.92 22.55 0.68
N ARG A 276 14.73 21.46 -0.08
CA ARG A 276 15.76 20.46 -0.37
C ARG A 276 15.86 20.29 -1.87
N PRO A 277 17.05 20.50 -2.48
CA PRO A 277 17.23 20.19 -3.89
C PRO A 277 17.18 18.67 -4.11
N PRO A 278 16.94 18.22 -5.35
CA PRO A 278 17.14 16.83 -5.73
C PRO A 278 18.54 16.33 -5.37
N LEU A 279 18.67 15.03 -5.11
CA LEU A 279 19.97 14.43 -4.80
C LEU A 279 20.96 14.59 -5.96
N ASP A 280 22.20 14.96 -5.64
CA ASP A 280 23.28 15.06 -6.63
C ASP A 280 23.89 13.67 -6.87
N MET A 281 23.39 13.00 -7.92
CA MET A 281 23.86 11.65 -8.27
C MET A 281 25.32 11.63 -8.76
N ASN A 282 25.87 12.74 -9.27
CA ASN A 282 27.28 12.85 -9.61
C ASN A 282 28.13 12.82 -8.33
N ARG A 283 27.77 13.61 -7.33
CA ARG A 283 28.50 13.66 -6.06
C ARG A 283 28.35 12.37 -5.24
N LEU A 284 27.17 11.77 -5.24
CA LEU A 284 26.87 10.57 -4.45
C LEU A 284 27.43 9.29 -5.08
N PHE A 285 27.38 9.18 -6.41
CA PHE A 285 27.66 7.92 -7.11
C PHE A 285 28.56 8.04 -8.34
N GLY A 286 29.03 9.24 -8.68
CA GLY A 286 29.88 9.45 -9.85
C GLY A 286 29.14 9.44 -11.18
N GLU A 287 27.81 9.57 -11.19
CA GLU A 287 27.03 9.67 -12.44
C GLU A 287 27.44 10.90 -13.27
N PRO A 288 27.38 10.87 -14.61
CA PRO A 288 27.74 12.04 -15.42
C PRO A 288 26.87 13.28 -15.14
N ARG A 289 27.36 14.45 -15.56
CA ARG A 289 26.60 15.71 -15.46
C ARG A 289 25.62 15.84 -16.62
N PHE A 290 24.51 16.54 -16.41
CA PHE A 290 23.46 16.72 -17.41
C PHE A 290 23.97 17.37 -18.70
N GLY A 291 23.37 16.94 -19.82
CA GLY A 291 23.67 17.42 -21.16
C GLY A 291 24.47 16.43 -22.00
N PRO A 292 24.80 16.80 -23.24
CA PRO A 292 25.68 16.01 -24.10
C PRO A 292 27.11 16.09 -23.59
N ASP A 293 27.84 14.99 -23.70
CA ASP A 293 29.24 14.87 -23.26
C ASP A 293 30.26 14.83 -24.42
N GLY A 294 29.77 14.89 -25.66
CA GLY A 294 30.58 14.84 -26.88
C GLY A 294 30.62 13.46 -27.55
N GLU A 295 30.14 12.41 -26.88
CA GLU A 295 30.21 11.02 -27.34
C GLU A 295 28.88 10.49 -27.91
N ARG A 296 28.11 11.26 -28.69
CA ARG A 296 26.75 10.86 -29.16
C ARG A 296 25.84 10.27 -28.06
N GLU A 297 26.05 10.70 -26.83
CA GLU A 297 25.30 10.34 -25.63
C GLU A 297 24.77 11.62 -24.96
N VAL A 298 23.69 11.48 -24.20
CA VAL A 298 23.10 12.59 -23.44
C VAL A 298 22.71 12.14 -22.05
N THR A 299 23.18 12.86 -21.04
CA THR A 299 22.84 12.61 -19.64
C THR A 299 21.60 13.40 -19.25
N VAL A 300 20.58 12.70 -18.78
CA VAL A 300 19.25 13.26 -18.53
C VAL A 300 18.71 12.84 -17.17
N ARG A 301 17.84 13.68 -16.61
CA ARG A 301 17.02 13.30 -15.46
C ARG A 301 15.93 12.33 -15.90
N TYR A 302 15.82 11.23 -15.16
CA TYR A 302 14.98 10.11 -15.50
C TYR A 302 13.71 10.09 -14.65
N LEU A 303 12.56 10.45 -15.23
CA LEU A 303 11.29 10.46 -14.53
C LEU A 303 10.37 9.34 -15.02
N THR A 304 9.58 8.80 -14.09
CA THR A 304 8.66 7.68 -14.37
C THR A 304 7.21 8.01 -13.97
N PRO A 305 6.58 9.04 -14.60
CA PRO A 305 5.16 9.34 -14.35
C PRO A 305 4.27 8.17 -14.78
N HIS A 306 3.08 8.04 -14.21
CA HIS A 306 2.18 6.93 -14.52
C HIS A 306 1.68 6.97 -15.97
N ASN A 307 1.47 5.79 -16.54
CA ASN A 307 1.15 5.61 -17.95
C ASN A 307 -0.31 5.98 -18.25
N LYS A 308 -0.54 6.43 -19.49
CA LYS A 308 -1.88 6.63 -20.04
C LYS A 308 -2.52 5.32 -20.50
N TRP A 309 -1.69 4.37 -20.95
CA TRP A 309 -2.12 3.16 -21.66
C TRP A 309 -2.05 1.90 -20.80
N SER A 310 -1.83 2.04 -19.50
CA SER A 310 -1.78 0.93 -18.55
C SER A 310 -1.96 1.46 -17.13
N ILE A 311 -2.40 0.59 -16.22
CA ILE A 311 -2.40 0.87 -14.78
C ILE A 311 -1.24 0.07 -14.19
N HIS A 312 -0.12 0.74 -13.95
CA HIS A 312 1.17 0.07 -13.74
C HIS A 312 1.49 -0.86 -14.93
N SER A 313 1.83 -2.13 -14.68
CA SER A 313 2.04 -3.14 -15.71
C SER A 313 0.73 -3.81 -16.16
N GLU A 314 -0.36 -3.66 -15.41
CA GLU A 314 -1.66 -4.19 -15.82
C GLU A 314 -2.13 -3.47 -17.08
N TYR A 315 -2.63 -4.24 -18.05
CA TYR A 315 -2.93 -3.83 -19.43
C TYR A 315 -1.74 -3.45 -20.32
N GLN A 316 -0.49 -3.52 -19.86
CA GLN A 316 0.66 -3.15 -20.69
C GLN A 316 0.83 -4.08 -21.90
N ASP A 317 0.53 -5.37 -21.72
CA ASP A 317 0.59 -6.40 -22.75
C ASP A 317 -0.76 -6.60 -23.48
N ASN A 318 -1.78 -5.82 -23.12
CA ASN A 318 -3.07 -5.83 -23.78
C ASN A 318 -2.93 -5.28 -25.22
N LEU A 319 -3.35 -6.08 -26.21
CA LEU A 319 -3.22 -5.74 -27.62
C LEU A 319 -3.86 -4.39 -28.00
N PHE A 320 -5.00 -4.04 -27.41
CA PHE A 320 -5.66 -2.76 -27.69
C PHE A 320 -4.82 -1.59 -27.17
N MET A 321 -4.30 -1.70 -25.95
CA MET A 321 -3.44 -0.67 -25.36
C MET A 321 -2.12 -0.53 -26.12
N LEU A 322 -1.53 -1.65 -26.55
CA LEU A 322 -0.35 -1.66 -27.41
C LEU A 322 -0.62 -0.97 -28.76
N SER A 323 -1.78 -1.23 -29.37
CA SER A 323 -2.16 -0.66 -30.67
C SER A 323 -2.50 0.83 -30.60
N LEU A 324 -3.10 1.30 -29.49
CA LEU A 324 -3.38 2.72 -29.26
C LEU A 324 -2.15 3.52 -28.82
N SER A 325 -1.13 2.83 -28.30
CA SER A 325 0.12 3.43 -27.89
C SER A 325 1.16 3.32 -29.01
N ARG A 326 2.40 3.00 -28.65
CA ARG A 326 3.49 2.76 -29.60
C ARG A 326 3.90 1.30 -29.63
N GLY A 327 3.19 0.37 -28.98
CA GLY A 327 3.42 -1.07 -29.13
C GLY A 327 4.69 -1.61 -28.47
N GLY A 328 5.09 -1.06 -27.32
CA GLY A 328 6.26 -1.54 -26.57
C GLY A 328 6.85 -0.46 -25.65
N GLN A 329 8.08 -0.70 -25.17
CA GLN A 329 8.77 0.25 -24.30
C GLN A 329 9.16 1.54 -25.06
N CYS A 330 8.88 2.70 -24.48
CA CYS A 330 9.20 4.01 -25.03
C CYS A 330 9.69 5.00 -23.96
N ILE A 331 10.62 5.86 -24.37
CA ILE A 331 11.14 6.98 -23.58
C ILE A 331 10.85 8.29 -24.33
N TRP A 332 10.23 9.24 -23.64
CA TRP A 332 9.85 10.55 -24.17
C TRP A 332 11.00 11.51 -23.91
N MET A 333 11.47 12.20 -24.95
CA MET A 333 12.60 13.13 -24.85
C MET A 333 12.39 14.39 -25.71
N ALA A 334 13.15 15.44 -25.39
CA ALA A 334 13.10 16.71 -26.10
C ALA A 334 13.77 16.61 -27.49
N PRO A 335 13.34 17.41 -28.48
CA PRO A 335 14.01 17.48 -29.78
C PRO A 335 15.50 17.81 -29.65
N GLN A 336 15.87 18.71 -28.74
CA GLN A 336 17.26 19.14 -28.52
C GLN A 336 18.15 17.98 -28.04
N ASP A 337 17.65 17.16 -27.11
CA ASP A 337 18.38 16.00 -26.61
C ASP A 337 18.49 14.93 -27.70
N ALA A 338 17.43 14.73 -28.50
CA ALA A 338 17.41 13.77 -29.59
C ALA A 338 18.38 14.15 -30.72
N ASP A 339 18.38 15.43 -31.11
CA ASP A 339 19.26 15.99 -32.13
C ASP A 339 20.74 15.87 -31.71
N ALA A 340 21.05 16.10 -30.43
CA ALA A 340 22.40 16.00 -29.89
C ALA A 340 23.03 14.60 -30.04
N ILE A 341 22.20 13.55 -30.06
CA ILE A 341 22.64 12.15 -30.21
C ILE A 341 22.22 11.51 -31.54
N GLY A 342 21.66 12.30 -32.46
CA GLY A 342 21.21 11.86 -33.78
C GLY A 342 20.04 10.86 -33.77
N VAL A 343 19.20 10.88 -32.73
CA VAL A 343 18.01 10.03 -32.57
C VAL A 343 16.82 10.65 -33.31
N LYS A 344 16.10 9.83 -34.08
CA LYS A 344 14.82 10.21 -34.67
C LYS A 344 13.64 9.69 -33.86
N ASP A 345 12.45 10.24 -34.09
CA ASP A 345 11.23 9.68 -33.50
C ASP A 345 11.09 8.20 -33.87
N ASN A 346 10.78 7.37 -32.87
CA ASN A 346 10.66 5.92 -32.95
C ASN A 346 11.97 5.13 -33.15
N ASP A 347 13.14 5.77 -33.20
CA ASP A 347 14.43 5.05 -33.20
C ASP A 347 14.59 4.26 -31.88
N TRP A 348 15.24 3.11 -31.96
CA TRP A 348 15.74 2.37 -30.81
C TRP A 348 16.85 3.14 -30.11
N ILE A 349 16.71 3.27 -28.80
CA ILE A 349 17.65 3.89 -27.88
C ILE A 349 17.96 2.95 -26.72
N GLU A 350 19.11 3.17 -26.11
CA GLU A 350 19.53 2.46 -24.91
C GLU A 350 19.79 3.48 -23.80
N ALA A 351 19.17 3.26 -22.65
CA ALA A 351 19.37 4.05 -21.44
C ALA A 351 20.19 3.22 -20.45
N VAL A 352 21.28 3.79 -19.95
CA VAL A 352 22.27 3.12 -19.10
C VAL A 352 22.62 4.02 -17.92
N ASN A 353 22.68 3.42 -16.73
CA ASN A 353 23.33 4.01 -15.56
C ASN A 353 23.96 2.90 -14.69
N ARG A 354 24.49 3.27 -13.52
CA ARG A 354 25.14 2.31 -12.61
C ARG A 354 24.26 1.12 -12.18
N ASN A 355 22.94 1.25 -12.26
CA ASN A 355 21.99 0.25 -11.79
C ASN A 355 21.69 -0.81 -12.87
N GLY A 356 21.67 -0.41 -14.14
CA GLY A 356 21.30 -1.32 -15.22
C GLY A 356 21.05 -0.64 -16.56
N VAL A 357 20.30 -1.35 -17.42
CA VAL A 357 20.11 -0.98 -18.82
C VAL A 357 18.67 -1.21 -19.26
N VAL A 358 18.12 -0.23 -19.98
CA VAL A 358 16.80 -0.31 -20.62
C VAL A 358 16.94 -0.06 -22.12
N VAL A 359 16.17 -0.81 -22.91
CA VAL A 359 16.07 -0.59 -24.35
C VAL A 359 14.64 -0.21 -24.66
N ALA A 360 14.47 0.92 -25.33
CA ALA A 360 13.16 1.47 -25.65
C ALA A 360 13.21 2.18 -27.00
N ARG A 361 12.05 2.55 -27.53
CA ARG A 361 11.96 3.49 -28.65
C ARG A 361 11.83 4.92 -28.17
N ALA A 362 12.42 5.87 -28.89
CA ALA A 362 12.28 7.29 -28.60
C ALA A 362 10.89 7.81 -29.01
N ILE A 363 10.31 8.66 -28.19
CA ILE A 363 9.20 9.54 -28.55
C ILE A 363 9.71 10.97 -28.44
N VAL A 364 10.01 11.57 -29.59
CA VAL A 364 10.59 12.91 -29.66
C VAL A 364 9.46 13.93 -29.66
N SER A 365 9.48 14.87 -28.72
CA SER A 365 8.36 15.81 -28.61
C SER A 365 8.71 17.13 -27.92
N HIS A 366 8.25 18.23 -28.51
CA HIS A 366 8.48 19.59 -28.04
C HIS A 366 7.93 19.90 -26.63
N ARG A 367 6.98 19.09 -26.13
CA ARG A 367 6.46 19.19 -24.74
C ARG A 367 7.45 18.69 -23.69
N MET A 368 8.50 17.98 -24.09
CA MET A 368 9.55 17.56 -23.18
C MET A 368 10.60 18.68 -23.05
N PRO A 369 10.96 19.09 -21.83
CA PRO A 369 12.07 20.01 -21.63
C PRO A 369 13.41 19.28 -21.83
N ALA A 370 14.40 19.97 -22.39
CA ALA A 370 15.75 19.43 -22.55
C ALA A 370 16.37 19.01 -21.21
N GLY A 371 17.14 17.93 -21.20
CA GLY A 371 17.78 17.36 -20.02
C GLY A 371 16.85 16.53 -19.12
N THR A 372 15.59 16.28 -19.53
CA THR A 372 14.63 15.45 -18.78
C THR A 372 13.88 14.51 -19.72
N VAL A 373 13.75 13.25 -19.30
CA VAL A 373 13.01 12.23 -20.04
C VAL A 373 11.93 11.58 -19.21
N PHE A 374 10.84 11.16 -19.86
CA PHE A 374 9.82 10.32 -19.23
C PHE A 374 9.87 8.92 -19.80
N MET A 375 10.11 7.92 -18.95
CA MET A 375 9.68 6.56 -19.23
C MET A 375 8.46 6.29 -18.37
N HIS A 376 7.27 6.35 -18.97
CA HIS A 376 6.04 6.13 -18.21
C HIS A 376 6.12 4.80 -17.43
N HIS A 377 5.66 4.85 -16.18
CA HIS A 377 5.86 3.82 -15.17
C HIS A 377 5.36 2.45 -15.62
N ALA A 378 6.14 1.41 -15.27
CA ALA A 378 5.78 0.00 -15.42
C ALA A 378 5.47 -0.48 -16.84
N GLN A 379 6.25 0.00 -17.82
CA GLN A 379 6.32 -0.65 -19.12
C GLN A 379 7.09 -1.98 -18.98
N GLU A 380 6.35 -3.09 -18.91
CA GLU A 380 6.90 -4.43 -18.65
C GLU A 380 7.84 -4.92 -19.75
N ARG A 381 8.71 -5.88 -19.41
CA ARG A 381 9.68 -6.46 -20.34
C ARG A 381 9.16 -7.63 -21.14
N THR A 382 7.87 -7.94 -21.12
CA THR A 382 7.31 -9.10 -21.84
C THR A 382 7.19 -8.84 -23.34
N VAL A 383 6.74 -7.64 -23.73
CA VAL A 383 6.43 -7.28 -25.12
C VAL A 383 7.46 -6.33 -25.74
N ASN A 384 7.97 -6.67 -26.93
CA ASN A 384 8.78 -5.78 -27.78
C ASN A 384 9.99 -5.14 -27.06
N VAL A 385 10.73 -5.96 -26.33
CA VAL A 385 11.99 -5.57 -25.66
C VAL A 385 13.15 -6.38 -26.25
N PRO A 386 14.05 -5.77 -27.03
CA PRO A 386 15.20 -6.45 -27.62
C PRO A 386 16.35 -6.64 -26.63
N LYS A 387 17.39 -7.35 -27.06
CA LYS A 387 18.68 -7.44 -26.37
C LYS A 387 19.39 -6.08 -26.38
N THR A 388 20.02 -5.78 -25.24
CA THR A 388 20.89 -4.63 -25.02
C THR A 388 22.24 -4.83 -25.72
N GLU A 389 22.84 -3.75 -26.19
CA GLU A 389 24.23 -3.75 -26.67
C GLU A 389 25.22 -3.77 -25.51
N THR A 390 24.87 -3.14 -24.39
CA THR A 390 25.76 -3.04 -23.20
C THR A 390 25.99 -4.39 -22.53
N THR A 391 24.96 -5.25 -22.41
CA THR A 391 25.06 -6.51 -21.64
C THR A 391 24.83 -7.77 -22.47
N GLY A 392 24.35 -7.65 -23.71
CA GLY A 392 23.94 -8.79 -24.54
C GLY A 392 22.70 -9.54 -24.02
N ARG A 393 22.12 -9.13 -22.89
CA ARG A 393 20.88 -9.68 -22.32
C ARG A 393 19.67 -8.90 -22.81
N ARG A 394 18.47 -9.45 -22.60
CA ARG A 394 17.21 -8.73 -22.85
C ARG A 394 17.16 -7.43 -22.04
N GLY A 395 16.69 -6.35 -22.66
CA GLY A 395 16.51 -5.05 -22.03
C GLY A 395 15.70 -5.13 -20.72
N GLY A 396 16.04 -4.26 -19.79
CA GLY A 396 15.37 -4.14 -18.51
C GLY A 396 14.01 -3.45 -18.59
N ILE A 397 13.51 -3.06 -17.44
CA ILE A 397 12.32 -2.21 -17.27
C ILE A 397 12.75 -0.87 -16.68
N HIS A 398 11.83 0.08 -16.57
CA HIS A 398 12.11 1.38 -15.96
C HIS A 398 12.86 1.31 -14.60
N ASN A 399 12.52 0.37 -13.73
CA ASN A 399 13.22 0.16 -12.45
C ASN A 399 14.60 -0.50 -12.55
N SER A 400 15.02 -0.96 -13.73
CA SER A 400 16.41 -1.38 -13.95
C SER A 400 17.38 -0.21 -13.89
N LEU A 401 16.89 1.03 -13.99
CA LEU A 401 17.67 2.26 -13.85
C LEU A 401 17.54 2.90 -12.47
N THR A 402 16.83 2.27 -11.53
CA THR A 402 16.59 2.84 -10.19
C THR A 402 17.16 1.94 -9.09
N ARG A 403 17.39 2.53 -7.92
CA ARG A 403 17.79 1.83 -6.70
C ARG A 403 17.12 2.47 -5.48
N LEU A 404 16.80 1.66 -4.48
CA LEU A 404 16.31 2.16 -3.20
C LEU A 404 17.38 3.00 -2.49
N ILE A 405 17.01 4.22 -2.10
CA ILE A 405 17.80 5.12 -1.25
C ILE A 405 16.92 5.44 -0.05
N LEU A 406 17.34 5.03 1.15
CA LEU A 406 16.55 5.22 2.36
C LEU A 406 16.81 6.60 2.97
N LYS A 407 15.75 7.33 3.30
CA LYS A 407 15.83 8.57 4.05
C LYS A 407 15.73 8.27 5.56
N PRO A 408 16.74 8.63 6.38
CA PRO A 408 16.73 8.27 7.80
C PRO A 408 15.51 8.78 8.58
N SER A 409 14.97 9.97 8.25
CA SER A 409 13.77 10.48 8.93
C SER A 409 12.52 9.60 8.77
N HIS A 410 12.47 8.69 7.78
CA HIS A 410 11.37 7.75 7.61
C HIS A 410 11.51 6.46 8.46
N LEU A 411 12.60 6.33 9.22
CA LEU A 411 12.88 5.20 10.11
C LEU A 411 12.65 5.55 11.60
N ILE A 412 12.24 6.78 11.90
CA ILE A 412 11.89 7.19 13.26
C ILE A 412 10.69 6.35 13.74
N GLY A 413 10.71 5.95 15.01
CA GLY A 413 9.66 5.16 15.62
C GLY A 413 9.53 5.45 17.12
N GLY A 414 8.37 5.13 17.72
CA GLY A 414 8.14 5.28 19.16
C GLY A 414 8.01 6.73 19.64
N TYR A 415 7.67 7.66 18.73
CA TYR A 415 7.54 9.08 19.03
C TYR A 415 6.26 9.72 18.45
N ALA A 416 5.13 9.51 19.13
CA ALA A 416 3.79 9.98 18.77
C ALA A 416 3.46 9.65 17.30
N GLN A 417 3.17 10.65 16.45
CA GLN A 417 2.92 10.48 15.02
C GLN A 417 4.09 9.90 14.22
N LEU A 418 5.30 9.89 14.80
CA LEU A 418 6.46 9.19 14.24
C LEU A 418 6.62 7.82 14.92
N SER A 419 5.59 7.00 14.80
CA SER A 419 5.56 5.62 15.26
C SER A 419 5.11 4.70 14.13
N TRP A 420 5.54 3.44 14.18
CA TRP A 420 5.25 2.51 13.09
C TRP A 420 3.78 2.12 13.11
N ALA A 421 3.15 2.00 11.95
CA ALA A 421 1.98 1.16 11.76
C ALA A 421 2.00 0.69 10.31
N PHE A 422 1.35 -0.44 10.03
CA PHE A 422 1.38 -1.01 8.70
C PHE A 422 0.83 -0.02 7.67
N ASN A 423 1.64 0.33 6.65
CA ASN A 423 1.38 1.37 5.64
C ASN A 423 1.17 2.81 6.17
N TYR A 424 1.43 3.08 7.45
CA TYR A 424 1.36 4.44 8.02
C TYR A 424 2.70 5.17 7.94
N LEU A 425 3.78 4.55 8.43
CA LEU A 425 5.12 5.13 8.46
C LEU A 425 6.19 4.08 8.15
N GLY A 426 7.14 4.48 7.31
CA GLY A 426 8.30 3.70 6.94
C GLY A 426 9.02 4.30 5.73
N PRO A 427 10.20 3.77 5.36
CA PRO A 427 10.92 4.24 4.18
C PRO A 427 10.09 4.09 2.91
N THR A 428 10.24 5.05 1.99
CA THR A 428 9.52 5.09 0.72
C THR A 428 10.46 4.78 -0.44
N GLY A 429 9.92 4.25 -1.55
CA GLY A 429 10.68 3.97 -2.76
C GLY A 429 10.85 5.19 -3.67
N ASN A 430 11.48 6.26 -3.19
CA ASN A 430 11.73 7.46 -4.00
C ASN A 430 12.69 7.16 -5.16
N GLN A 431 12.44 7.76 -6.32
CA GLN A 431 13.15 7.41 -7.57
C GLN A 431 13.26 8.55 -8.59
N ARG A 432 12.72 9.75 -8.29
CA ARG A 432 12.65 10.86 -9.26
C ARG A 432 13.92 11.69 -9.37
N ASP A 433 14.86 11.46 -8.45
CA ASP A 433 16.18 12.09 -8.45
C ASP A 433 17.16 11.39 -9.39
N GLU A 434 16.80 10.23 -9.96
CA GLU A 434 17.73 9.44 -10.77
C GLU A 434 18.14 10.10 -12.07
N VAL A 435 19.34 9.74 -12.49
CA VAL A 435 20.01 10.19 -13.70
C VAL A 435 20.34 8.98 -14.56
N THR A 436 20.24 9.13 -15.87
CA THR A 436 20.65 8.11 -16.83
C THR A 436 21.30 8.74 -18.04
N VAL A 437 22.21 7.98 -18.67
CA VAL A 437 22.74 8.31 -19.98
C VAL A 437 21.87 7.64 -21.04
N ILE A 438 21.53 8.36 -22.11
CA ILE A 438 20.81 7.84 -23.27
C ILE A 438 21.70 7.93 -24.50
N ARG A 439 21.69 6.85 -25.28
CA ARG A 439 22.40 6.78 -26.55
C ARG A 439 21.54 6.21 -27.66
N ARG A 440 21.86 6.60 -28.89
CA ARG A 440 21.36 5.91 -30.08
C ARG A 440 22.03 4.56 -30.20
N ARG A 441 21.24 3.51 -30.43
CA ARG A 441 21.76 2.15 -30.66
C ARG A 441 21.55 1.69 -32.10
N SER A 442 21.98 0.47 -32.43
CA SER A 442 21.62 -0.15 -33.71
C SER A 442 20.10 -0.21 -33.88
N GLN A 443 19.63 0.12 -35.08
CA GLN A 443 18.21 0.07 -35.42
C GLN A 443 17.78 -1.33 -35.89
N GLU A 444 18.73 -2.16 -36.29
CA GLU A 444 18.54 -3.60 -36.44
C GLU A 444 18.72 -4.26 -35.07
N VAL A 445 17.64 -4.85 -34.56
CA VAL A 445 17.58 -5.39 -33.20
C VAL A 445 17.33 -6.90 -33.19
N THR A 446 17.84 -7.57 -32.15
CA THR A 446 17.60 -8.99 -31.88
C THR A 446 16.87 -9.16 -30.56
N TYR A 447 16.03 -10.18 -30.44
CA TYR A 447 15.22 -10.45 -29.24
C TYR A 447 15.78 -11.59 -28.40
#